data_AF-A0A7S3RKA7-F1
#
_entry.id   AF-A0A7S3RKA7-F1
#
_cell.length_a   1.000
_cell.length_b   1.000
_cell.length_c   1.000
_cell.angle_alpha   90.00
_cell.angle_beta   90.00
_cell.angle_gamma   90.00
#
_symmetry.space_group_name_H-M   'P 1'
#
loop_
_entity.id
_entity.type
_entity.pdbx_description
1 polymer ?
#
loop_
_entity_poly.entity_id
_entity_poly.type
_entity_poly.pdbx_seq_one_letter_code
_entity_poly.pdbx_strand_id
1 'polypeptide(L)'
;MAHADWQEKAKEGIGSGLAKMTMGFKRAANETEAFAKSTKLKGEIVLIERKIGGIKESFGREVYDCMAAEDKAATERLFYACRERVRELEGEIAAKRATMEALKPGSTAADGGSGGGGGGGSG
;
A
#
# COMPACT_ATOMS: atom_id res chain seq x y z
N MET A 1 54.62 -9.61 -23.03
CA MET A 1 53.80 -9.01 -21.94
C MET A 1 52.33 -9.37 -22.14
N ALA A 2 51.96 -10.65 -22.09
CA ALA A 2 50.59 -11.12 -22.37
C ALA A 2 50.04 -12.09 -21.31
N HIS A 3 50.64 -12.09 -20.11
CA HIS A 3 50.23 -12.96 -19.00
C HIS A 3 49.48 -12.23 -17.87
N ALA A 4 49.33 -10.90 -17.96
CA ALA A 4 48.63 -10.09 -16.96
C ALA A 4 47.14 -9.86 -17.27
N ASP A 5 46.76 -9.88 -18.56
CA ASP A 5 45.43 -9.42 -19.03
C ASP A 5 44.28 -10.43 -18.75
N TRP A 6 44.60 -11.72 -18.58
CA TRP A 6 43.58 -12.75 -18.33
C TRP A 6 43.13 -12.80 -16.85
N GLN A 7 44.02 -12.46 -15.91
CA GLN A 7 43.66 -12.43 -14.49
C GLN A 7 42.80 -11.21 -14.10
N GLU A 8 42.94 -10.09 -14.80
CA GLU A 8 42.15 -8.88 -14.53
C GLU A 8 40.70 -9.04 -14.98
N LYS A 9 40.47 -9.55 -16.20
CA LYS A 9 39.12 -9.89 -16.71
C LYS A 9 38.40 -10.95 -15.88
N ALA A 10 39.13 -11.92 -15.31
CA ALA A 10 38.53 -12.96 -14.46
C ALA A 10 38.07 -12.40 -13.09
N LYS A 11 38.78 -11.41 -12.53
CA LYS A 11 38.38 -10.74 -11.27
C LYS A 11 37.16 -9.84 -11.47
N GLU A 12 37.06 -9.14 -12.60
CA GLU A 12 35.91 -8.29 -12.93
C GLU A 12 34.62 -9.11 -13.19
N GLY A 13 34.72 -10.25 -13.88
CA GLY A 13 33.58 -11.11 -14.18
C GLY A 13 32.96 -11.79 -12.94
N ILE A 14 33.80 -12.26 -12.01
CA ILE A 14 33.36 -12.92 -10.76
C ILE A 14 32.80 -11.88 -9.78
N GLY A 15 33.44 -10.70 -9.67
CA GLY A 15 32.96 -9.59 -8.83
C GLY A 15 31.63 -9.01 -9.32
N SER A 16 31.44 -8.86 -10.63
CA SER A 16 30.19 -8.38 -11.24
C SER A 16 29.03 -9.38 -11.05
N GLY A 17 29.29 -10.68 -11.19
CA GLY A 17 28.29 -11.73 -10.97
C GLY A 17 27.82 -11.82 -9.52
N LEU A 18 28.75 -11.77 -8.56
CA LEU A 18 28.44 -11.78 -7.13
C LEU A 18 27.71 -10.49 -6.70
N ALA A 19 28.10 -9.33 -7.25
CA ALA A 19 27.41 -8.06 -7.02
C ALA A 19 25.98 -8.06 -7.57
N LYS A 20 25.75 -8.61 -8.76
CA LYS A 20 24.40 -8.78 -9.33
C LYS A 20 23.55 -9.76 -8.52
N MET A 21 24.14 -10.86 -8.07
CA MET A 21 23.44 -11.86 -7.24
C MET A 21 23.06 -11.30 -5.86
N THR A 22 23.97 -10.56 -5.21
CA THR A 22 23.68 -9.91 -3.92
C THR A 22 22.67 -8.77 -4.05
N MET A 23 22.71 -8.00 -5.15
CA MET A 23 21.67 -7.01 -5.48
C MET A 23 20.31 -7.67 -5.73
N GLY A 24 20.27 -8.77 -6.50
CA GLY A 24 19.05 -9.53 -6.76
C GLY A 24 18.45 -10.11 -5.47
N PHE A 25 19.29 -10.64 -4.58
CA PHE A 25 18.87 -11.12 -3.26
C PHE A 25 18.31 -10.00 -2.37
N LYS A 26 18.99 -8.85 -2.29
CA LYS A 26 18.49 -7.67 -1.54
C LYS A 26 17.16 -7.16 -2.09
N ARG A 27 17.00 -7.15 -3.41
CA ARG A 27 15.76 -6.74 -4.07
C ARG A 27 14.62 -7.71 -3.79
N ALA A 28 14.87 -9.02 -3.92
CA ALA A 28 13.88 -10.05 -3.59
C ALA A 28 13.47 -10.02 -2.10
N ALA A 29 14.41 -9.76 -1.19
CA ALA A 29 14.12 -9.60 0.23
C ALA A 29 13.23 -8.37 0.50
N ASN A 30 13.55 -7.22 -0.09
CA ASN A 30 12.76 -5.99 0.04
C ASN A 30 11.35 -6.14 -0.56
N GLU A 31 11.23 -6.79 -1.72
CA GLU A 31 9.93 -7.05 -2.37
C GLU A 31 9.06 -7.97 -1.51
N THR A 32 9.65 -9.00 -0.89
CA THR A 32 8.95 -9.91 0.03
C THR A 32 8.46 -9.19 1.29
N GLU A 33 9.29 -8.32 1.87
CA GLU A 33 8.91 -7.52 3.04
C GLU A 33 7.78 -6.53 2.72
N ALA A 34 7.87 -5.83 1.59
CA ALA A 34 6.83 -4.91 1.13
C ALA A 34 5.50 -5.66 0.85
N PHE A 35 5.58 -6.84 0.25
CA PHE A 35 4.41 -7.68 0.01
C PHE A 35 3.74 -8.16 1.31
N ALA A 36 4.53 -8.59 2.30
CA ALA A 36 4.02 -9.00 3.60
C ALA A 36 3.33 -7.83 4.33
N LYS A 37 3.95 -6.64 4.33
CA LYS A 37 3.36 -5.42 4.91
C LYS A 37 2.07 -5.01 4.19
N SER A 38 2.05 -5.03 2.86
CA SER A 38 0.86 -4.73 2.07
C SER A 38 -0.28 -5.73 2.36
N THR A 39 0.03 -7.02 2.44
CA THR A 39 -0.97 -8.06 2.74
C THR A 39 -1.57 -7.89 4.12
N LYS A 40 -0.75 -7.56 5.13
CA LYS A 40 -1.23 -7.23 6.48
C LYS A 40 -2.18 -6.03 6.46
N LEU A 41 -1.79 -4.94 5.79
CA LEU A 41 -2.62 -3.74 5.66
C LEU A 41 -3.95 -4.01 4.94
N LYS A 42 -3.96 -4.84 3.90
CA LYS A 42 -5.20 -5.29 3.24
C LYS A 42 -6.12 -6.03 4.20
N GLY A 43 -5.57 -6.94 5.01
CA GLY A 43 -6.34 -7.65 6.03
C GLY A 43 -6.97 -6.70 7.05
N GLU A 44 -6.21 -5.71 7.52
CA GLU A 44 -6.71 -4.68 8.43
C GLU A 44 -7.82 -3.83 7.79
N ILE A 45 -7.69 -3.45 6.51
CA ILE A 45 -8.74 -2.72 5.78
C ILE A 45 -10.04 -3.52 5.72
N VAL A 46 -9.97 -4.81 5.38
CA VAL A 46 -11.17 -5.68 5.30
C VAL A 46 -11.87 -5.77 6.67
N LEU A 47 -11.12 -5.85 7.76
CA LEU A 47 -11.70 -5.85 9.11
C LEU A 47 -12.41 -4.53 9.43
N ILE A 48 -11.83 -3.40 9.02
CA ILE A 48 -12.45 -2.08 9.21
C ILE A 48 -13.70 -1.93 8.34
N GLU A 49 -13.67 -2.37 7.08
CA GLU A 49 -14.83 -2.37 6.18
C GLU A 49 -15.98 -3.20 6.78
N ARG A 50 -15.68 -4.37 7.35
CA ARG A 50 -16.67 -5.19 8.07
C ARG A 50 -17.24 -4.46 9.29
N LYS A 51 -16.40 -3.74 10.04
CA LYS A 51 -16.83 -2.94 11.21
C LYS A 51 -17.75 -1.80 10.79
N ILE A 52 -17.45 -1.10 9.69
CA ILE A 52 -18.33 -0.06 9.13
C ILE A 52 -19.70 -0.67 8.76
N GLY A 53 -19.70 -1.84 8.11
CA GLY A 53 -20.93 -2.57 7.80
C GLY A 53 -21.77 -2.84 9.06
N GLY A 54 -21.15 -3.41 10.10
CA GLY A 54 -21.83 -3.68 11.37
C GLY A 54 -22.40 -2.44 12.06
N ILE A 55 -21.68 -1.30 12.01
CA ILE A 55 -22.16 -0.01 12.56
C ILE A 55 -23.37 0.50 11.79
N LYS A 56 -23.37 0.41 10.46
CA LYS A 56 -24.50 0.84 9.63
C LYS A 56 -25.73 -0.05 9.85
N GLU A 57 -25.53 -1.36 10.03
CA GLU A 57 -26.60 -2.29 10.36
C GLU A 57 -27.21 -2.03 11.75
N SER A 58 -26.38 -1.78 12.78
CA SER A 58 -26.89 -1.46 14.12
C SER A 58 -27.63 -0.12 14.13
N PHE A 59 -27.07 0.90 13.47
CA PHE A 59 -27.71 2.18 13.29
C PHE A 59 -29.08 2.04 12.59
N GLY A 60 -29.18 1.26 11.52
CA GLY A 60 -30.43 1.04 10.80
C GLY A 60 -31.54 0.45 11.69
N ARG A 61 -31.17 -0.46 12.60
CA ARG A 61 -32.10 -1.02 13.60
C ARG A 61 -32.54 0.04 14.62
N GLU A 62 -31.59 0.75 15.21
CA GLU A 62 -31.85 1.74 16.26
C GLU A 62 -32.62 2.97 15.74
N VAL A 63 -32.31 3.42 14.52
CA VAL A 63 -32.95 4.60 13.92
C VAL A 63 -34.38 4.31 13.48
N TYR A 64 -34.69 3.06 13.10
CA TYR A 64 -36.04 2.68 12.71
C TYR A 64 -37.05 2.94 13.84
N ASP A 65 -36.72 2.53 15.07
CA ASP A 65 -37.58 2.73 16.23
C ASP A 65 -37.80 4.22 16.52
N CYS A 66 -36.73 5.03 16.43
CA CYS A 66 -36.83 6.49 16.58
C CYS A 66 -37.69 7.15 15.49
N MET A 67 -37.55 6.70 14.24
CA MET A 67 -38.34 7.21 13.12
C MET A 67 -39.81 6.79 13.22
N ALA A 68 -40.08 5.55 13.64
CA ALA A 68 -41.44 5.05 13.86
C ALA A 68 -42.14 5.78 15.01
N ALA A 69 -41.39 6.22 16.03
CA ALA A 69 -41.86 7.07 17.11
C ALA A 69 -41.95 8.57 16.73
N GLU A 70 -41.62 8.93 15.48
CA GLU A 70 -41.52 10.31 14.99
C GLU A 70 -40.57 11.23 15.80
N ASP A 71 -39.63 10.65 16.55
CA ASP A 71 -38.63 11.39 17.32
C ASP A 71 -37.47 11.82 16.42
N LYS A 72 -37.64 13.01 15.83
CA LYS A 72 -36.63 13.63 14.97
C LYS A 72 -35.33 13.94 15.72
N ALA A 73 -35.40 14.34 16.99
CA ALA A 73 -34.22 14.71 17.76
C ALA A 73 -33.35 13.49 18.05
N ALA A 74 -33.96 12.36 18.42
CA ALA A 74 -33.24 11.10 18.62
C ALA A 74 -32.65 10.57 17.30
N THR A 75 -33.42 10.63 16.21
CA THR A 75 -32.99 10.23 14.87
C THR A 75 -31.74 10.99 14.41
N GLU A 76 -31.75 12.33 14.54
CA GLU A 76 -30.60 13.16 14.17
C GLU A 76 -29.36 12.86 15.03
N ARG A 77 -29.55 12.70 16.34
CA ARG A 77 -28.44 12.34 17.26
C ARG A 77 -27.79 11.01 16.87
N LEU A 78 -28.60 9.98 16.61
CA LEU A 78 -28.10 8.67 16.17
C LEU A 78 -27.37 8.78 14.83
N PHE A 79 -27.90 9.56 13.90
CA PHE A 79 -27.25 9.78 12.61
C PHE A 79 -25.89 10.44 12.75
N TYR A 80 -25.78 11.52 13.52
CA TYR A 80 -24.50 12.20 13.73
C TYR A 80 -23.48 11.28 14.41
N ALA A 81 -23.89 10.55 15.45
CA ALA A 81 -23.02 9.60 16.13
C ALA A 81 -22.53 8.46 15.19
N CYS A 82 -23.42 7.92 14.36
CA CYS A 82 -23.07 6.91 13.36
C CYS A 82 -22.10 7.48 12.33
N ARG A 83 -22.40 8.67 11.80
CA ARG A 83 -21.62 9.32 10.76
C ARG A 83 -20.19 9.63 11.20
N GLU A 84 -20.00 10.18 12.40
CA GLU A 84 -18.64 10.47 12.90
C GLU A 84 -17.82 9.19 13.07
N ARG A 85 -18.42 8.11 13.59
CA ARG A 85 -17.75 6.80 13.70
C ARG A 85 -17.37 6.21 12.34
N VAL A 86 -18.26 6.29 11.36
CA VAL A 86 -17.98 5.82 10.00
C VAL A 86 -16.85 6.64 9.38
N ARG A 87 -16.89 7.96 9.55
CA ARG A 87 -15.87 8.89 9.02
C ARG A 87 -14.48 8.61 9.59
N GLU A 88 -14.38 8.33 10.89
CA GLU A 88 -13.12 7.95 11.53
C GLU A 88 -12.52 6.68 10.90
N LEU A 89 -13.34 5.64 10.76
CA LEU A 89 -12.92 4.37 10.16
C LEU A 89 -12.59 4.49 8.67
N GLU A 90 -13.32 5.31 7.92
CA GLU A 90 -12.99 5.63 6.52
C GLU A 90 -11.66 6.38 6.41
N GLY A 91 -11.36 7.27 7.37
CA GLY A 91 -10.06 7.92 7.50
C GLY A 91 -8.92 6.93 7.75
N GLU A 92 -9.13 5.95 8.63
CA GLU A 92 -8.17 4.87 8.86
C GLU A 92 -7.92 4.02 7.60
N ILE A 93 -8.97 3.69 6.85
CA ILE A 93 -8.86 2.98 5.57
C ILE A 93 -8.03 3.81 4.59
N ALA A 94 -8.32 5.11 4.45
CA ALA A 94 -7.60 6.00 3.55
C ALA A 94 -6.11 6.07 3.90
N ALA A 95 -5.78 6.20 5.20
CA ALA A 95 -4.39 6.21 5.66
C ALA A 95 -3.67 4.88 5.36
N LYS A 96 -4.32 3.74 5.61
CA LYS A 96 -3.74 2.42 5.32
C LYS A 96 -3.55 2.20 3.82
N ARG A 97 -4.48 2.67 2.98
CA ARG A 97 -4.35 2.66 1.51
C ARG A 97 -3.18 3.51 1.04
N ALA A 98 -3.01 4.72 1.59
CA ALA A 98 -1.86 5.58 1.28
C ALA A 98 -0.52 4.90 1.65
N THR A 99 -0.44 4.25 2.82
CA THR A 99 0.76 3.48 3.22
C THR A 99 1.05 2.33 2.27
N MET A 100 0.03 1.61 1.77
CA MET A 100 0.24 0.56 0.77
C MET A 100 0.77 1.09 -0.57
N GLU A 101 0.29 2.25 -1.02
CA GLU A 101 0.79 2.88 -2.25
C GLU A 101 2.24 3.35 -2.11
N ALA A 102 2.63 3.81 -0.93
CA ALA A 102 4.01 4.18 -0.62
C ALA A 102 4.95 2.95 -0.57
N LEU A 103 4.43 1.76 -0.23
CA LEU A 103 5.20 0.51 -0.19
C LEU A 103 5.42 -0.12 -1.58
N LYS A 104 4.76 0.37 -2.64
CA LYS A 104 4.97 -0.17 -4.00
C LYS A 104 6.38 0.20 -4.49
N PRO A 105 7.21 -0.77 -4.93
CA PRO A 105 8.51 -0.48 -5.52
C PRO A 105 8.29 0.32 -6.82
N GLY A 106 8.62 1.61 -6.77
CA GLY A 106 8.34 2.59 -7.84
C GLY A 106 7.78 3.94 -7.34
N SER A 107 7.28 4.01 -6.10
CA SER A 107 6.73 5.25 -5.52
C SER A 107 7.76 6.13 -4.79
N THR A 108 9.06 5.79 -4.84
CA THR A 108 10.13 6.63 -4.30
C THR A 108 10.60 7.65 -5.34
N ALA A 109 10.26 8.92 -5.08
CA ALA A 109 10.88 10.14 -5.60
C ALA A 109 10.72 10.45 -7.10
N ALA A 110 9.65 11.19 -7.41
CA ALA A 110 9.77 12.29 -8.35
C ALA A 110 10.63 13.40 -7.70
N ASP A 111 11.95 13.22 -7.70
CA ASP A 111 12.92 14.29 -7.45
C ASP A 111 14.15 14.02 -8.33
N GLY A 112 14.41 14.93 -9.27
CA GLY A 112 15.69 15.06 -9.98
C GLY A 112 16.06 13.97 -11.00
N GLY A 113 15.41 13.96 -12.17
CA GLY A 113 15.88 13.14 -13.29
C GLY A 113 15.25 13.54 -14.61
N SER A 114 15.84 14.54 -15.26
CA SER A 114 15.56 14.92 -16.65
C SER A 114 15.69 13.69 -17.56
N GLY A 115 14.56 13.05 -17.86
CA GLY A 115 14.46 11.97 -18.82
C GLY A 115 14.35 12.53 -20.22
N GLY A 116 15.49 12.66 -20.90
CA GLY A 116 15.57 12.86 -22.34
C GLY A 116 16.35 11.72 -22.98
N GLY A 117 15.69 10.88 -23.78
CA GLY A 117 16.39 10.07 -24.78
C GLY A 117 15.81 8.70 -25.10
N GLY A 118 14.90 8.67 -26.09
CA GLY A 118 15.08 7.80 -27.26
C GLY A 118 14.46 6.41 -27.21
N GLY A 119 13.25 6.29 -27.75
CA GLY A 119 12.63 5.03 -28.14
C GLY A 119 13.22 4.42 -29.42
N GLY A 120 12.72 3.24 -29.78
CA GLY A 120 12.96 2.62 -31.08
C GLY A 120 12.88 1.11 -31.08
N GLY A 121 11.73 0.54 -30.73
CA GLY A 121 11.40 -0.85 -31.03
C GLY A 121 10.46 -0.89 -32.24
N SER A 122 10.92 -1.43 -33.35
CA SER A 122 10.08 -1.79 -34.49
C SER A 122 10.40 -3.22 -34.89
N GLY A 123 9.35 -4.02 -34.99
CA GLY A 123 9.39 -5.37 -35.58
C GLY A 123 9.38 -5.34 -37.09
#